data_AF-A0A535H3X2-F1
#
_entry.id   AF-A0A535H3X2-F1
#
_cell.length_a   1.000
_cell.length_b   1.000
_cell.length_c   1.000
_cell.angle_alpha   90.00
_cell.angle_beta   90.00
_cell.angle_gamma   90.00
#
_symmetry.space_group_name_H-M   'P 1'
#
loop_
_entity.id
_entity.type
_entity.pdbx_description
1 polymer ?
#
loop_
_entity_poly.entity_id
_entity_poly.type
_entity_poly.pdbx_seq_one_letter_code
_entity_poly.pdbx_strand_id
1 'polypeptide(L)'
;KAMQQLVEPDHTLNDIAATDILRIRERGVPRYNAFRKLLHKPPVRTFEELCSNPSWAEQIRRVYDGDIDRVDLMVGLFAETPPPGFGFSDTAFRIFILMASRRLNSDRFFTTDYRPEVYTPAGMEWINNNGFASVLLRHFPNLRRALGGVKNPFAPWSTVRGAVEPARPRFGWIERPSRRR
;
A
#
# COMPACT_ATOMS: atom_id res chain seq x y z
N LYS A 1 -12.71 5.23 10.58
CA LYS A 1 -12.98 4.69 11.94
C LYS A 1 -12.14 3.47 12.25
N ALA A 2 -12.32 2.35 11.54
CA ALA A 2 -11.20 1.67 10.90
C ALA A 2 -9.82 1.67 11.60
N MET A 3 -8.91 2.54 11.14
CA MET A 3 -7.54 2.74 11.63
C MET A 3 -7.45 3.55 12.92
N GLN A 4 -8.54 4.21 13.33
CA GLN A 4 -8.62 5.01 14.56
C GLN A 4 -9.10 4.17 15.75
N GLN A 5 -9.71 3.02 15.48
CA GLN A 5 -10.33 2.15 16.48
C GLN A 5 -9.96 0.70 16.19
N LEU A 6 -8.66 0.44 16.04
CA LEU A 6 -8.15 -0.91 15.92
C LEU A 6 -8.15 -1.54 17.32
N VAL A 7 -8.94 -2.59 17.51
CA VAL A 7 -8.96 -3.36 18.75
C VAL A 7 -8.03 -4.56 18.58
N GLU A 8 -6.95 -4.58 19.34
CA GLU A 8 -5.96 -5.66 19.36
C GLU A 8 -6.54 -6.92 20.05
N PRO A 9 -5.93 -8.11 19.89
CA PRO A 9 -6.42 -9.35 20.50
C PRO A 9 -6.50 -9.32 22.03
N ASP A 10 -5.72 -8.47 22.69
CA ASP A 10 -5.73 -8.23 24.14
C ASP A 10 -6.78 -7.17 24.57
N HIS A 11 -7.63 -6.74 23.64
CA HIS A 11 -8.63 -5.68 23.80
C HIS A 11 -8.08 -4.26 23.94
N THR A 12 -6.79 -4.03 23.71
CA THR A 12 -6.22 -2.69 23.66
C THR A 12 -6.76 -1.93 22.45
N LEU A 13 -7.22 -0.68 22.65
CA LEU A 13 -7.65 0.21 21.58
C LEU A 13 -6.46 1.01 21.05
N ASN A 14 -6.26 0.96 19.73
CA ASN A 14 -5.13 1.61 19.06
C ASN A 14 -5.61 2.48 17.89
N ASP A 15 -5.10 3.71 17.83
CA ASP A 15 -5.18 4.57 16.65
C ASP A 15 -3.86 4.47 15.88
N ILE A 16 -3.83 3.58 14.89
CA ILE A 16 -2.63 3.36 14.08
C ILE A 16 -2.33 4.55 13.18
N ALA A 17 -3.34 5.33 12.78
CA ALA A 17 -3.13 6.51 11.95
C ALA A 17 -2.43 7.63 12.74
N ALA A 18 -2.85 7.87 13.99
CA ALA A 18 -2.18 8.79 14.89
C ALA A 18 -0.76 8.29 15.24
N THR A 19 -0.62 6.99 15.48
CA THR A 19 0.67 6.36 15.80
C THR A 19 1.67 6.51 14.65
N ASP A 20 1.25 6.37 13.40
CA ASP A 20 2.14 6.54 12.24
C ASP A 20 2.67 7.98 12.14
N ILE A 21 1.82 8.99 12.39
CA ILE A 21 2.25 10.39 12.44
C ILE A 21 3.27 10.60 13.56
N LEU A 22 3.01 10.07 14.76
CA LEU A 22 3.94 10.15 15.89
C LEU A 22 5.29 9.52 15.55
N ARG A 23 5.30 8.28 15.04
CA ARG A 23 6.52 7.53 14.72
C ARG A 23 7.39 8.20 13.67
N ILE A 24 6.78 8.82 12.66
CA ILE A 24 7.53 9.53 11.61
C ILE A 24 8.25 10.74 12.19
N ARG A 25 7.57 11.49 13.05
CA ARG A 25 8.15 12.65 13.75
C ARG A 25 9.25 12.21 14.71
N GLU A 26 8.99 11.19 15.52
CA GLU A 26 9.94 10.63 16.49
C GLU A 26 11.24 10.15 15.82
N ARG A 27 11.12 9.49 14.66
CA ARG A 27 12.28 9.01 13.87
C ARG A 27 13.00 10.11 13.11
N GLY A 28 12.57 11.36 13.22
CA GLY A 28 13.18 12.50 12.54
C GLY A 28 13.05 12.45 11.02
N VAL A 29 12.07 11.71 10.48
CA VAL A 29 11.84 11.70 9.03
C VAL A 29 11.29 13.08 8.62
N PRO A 30 11.86 13.72 7.59
CA PRO A 30 11.47 15.07 7.20
C PRO A 30 9.98 15.20 6.81
N ARG A 31 9.42 16.39 7.08
CA ARG A 31 8.08 16.80 6.62
C ARG A 31 7.98 16.77 5.10
N TYR A 32 6.76 16.76 4.57
CA TYR A 32 6.51 16.48 3.15
C TYR A 32 7.32 17.35 2.19
N ASN A 33 7.31 18.68 2.34
CA ASN A 33 8.08 19.56 1.45
C ASN A 33 9.60 19.44 1.63
N ALA A 34 10.08 19.25 2.85
CA ALA A 34 11.50 18.98 3.09
C ALA A 34 11.93 17.64 2.46
N PHE A 35 11.09 16.61 2.57
CA PHE A 35 11.31 15.31 1.96
C PHE A 35 11.34 15.39 0.43
N ARG A 36 10.44 16.17 -0.19
CA ARG A 36 10.45 16.44 -1.63
C ARG A 36 11.75 17.08 -2.09
N LYS A 37 12.27 18.06 -1.34
CA LYS A 37 13.57 18.70 -1.64
C LYS A 37 14.71 17.68 -1.64
N LEU A 38 14.75 16.76 -0.67
CA LEU A 38 15.74 15.67 -0.63
C LEU A 38 15.64 14.71 -1.83
N LEU A 39 14.47 14.60 -2.45
CA LEU A 39 14.24 13.82 -3.66
C LEU A 39 14.38 14.62 -4.96
N HIS A 40 14.95 15.83 -4.88
CA HIS A 40 15.08 16.76 -6.01
C HIS A 40 13.74 17.03 -6.71
N LYS A 41 12.66 17.12 -5.92
CA LYS A 41 11.34 17.56 -6.37
C LYS A 41 11.09 18.99 -5.90
N PRO A 42 10.43 19.83 -6.72
CA PRO A 42 10.00 21.13 -6.26
C PRO A 42 9.02 20.97 -5.07
N PRO A 43 9.14 21.80 -4.02
CA PRO A 43 8.15 21.85 -2.96
C PRO A 43 6.80 22.31 -3.55
N VAL A 44 5.70 21.82 -2.98
CA VAL A 44 4.37 22.34 -3.28
C VAL A 44 4.18 23.67 -2.55
N ARG A 45 3.51 24.62 -3.19
CA ARG A 45 3.35 25.99 -2.67
C ARG A 45 1.95 26.24 -2.10
N THR A 46 0.96 25.46 -2.53
CA THR A 46 -0.43 25.58 -2.08
C THR A 46 -1.01 24.21 -1.76
N PHE A 47 -2.12 24.19 -1.02
CA PHE A 47 -2.83 22.95 -0.69
C PHE A 47 -3.55 22.36 -1.91
N GLU A 48 -3.92 23.20 -2.88
CA GLU A 48 -4.49 22.81 -4.17
C GLU A 48 -3.46 22.12 -5.07
N GLU A 49 -2.19 22.54 -5.03
CA GLU A 49 -1.09 21.83 -5.71
C GLU A 49 -0.84 20.46 -5.09
N LEU A 50 -1.02 20.33 -3.77
CA LEU A 50 -0.90 19.05 -3.07
C LEU A 50 -2.04 18.10 -3.44
N CYS A 51 -3.29 18.55 -3.35
CA CYS A 51 -4.45 17.68 -3.43
C CYS A 51 -5.52 18.23 -4.39
N SER A 52 -5.90 17.41 -5.37
CA SER A 52 -6.97 17.73 -6.32
C SER A 52 -8.38 17.72 -5.70
N ASN A 53 -8.55 17.13 -4.52
CA ASN A 53 -9.81 17.17 -3.78
C ASN A 53 -9.87 18.44 -2.91
N PRO A 54 -10.74 19.42 -3.23
CA PRO A 54 -10.78 20.70 -2.52
C PRO A 54 -11.20 20.55 -1.04
N SER A 55 -12.03 19.56 -0.72
CA SER A 55 -12.45 19.30 0.66
C SER A 55 -11.28 18.80 1.50
N TRP A 56 -10.44 17.94 0.95
CA TRP A 56 -9.25 17.44 1.64
C TRP A 56 -8.18 18.51 1.74
N ALA A 57 -7.96 19.30 0.68
CA ALA A 57 -7.04 20.43 0.71
C ALA A 57 -7.40 21.43 1.84
N GLU A 58 -8.68 21.76 2.00
CA GLU A 58 -9.15 22.63 3.07
C GLU A 58 -9.01 22.00 4.48
N GLN A 59 -9.27 20.70 4.61
CA GLN A 59 -9.05 20.00 5.89
C GLN A 59 -7.57 20.01 6.30
N ILE A 60 -6.68 19.72 5.35
CA ILE A 60 -5.23 19.75 5.57
C ILE A 60 -4.80 21.18 5.94
N ARG A 61 -5.28 22.19 5.20
CA ARG A 61 -5.01 23.60 5.50
C ARG A 61 -5.34 23.95 6.95
N ARG A 62 -6.52 23.55 7.43
CA ARG A 62 -6.96 23.82 8.81
C ARG A 62 -6.09 23.10 9.85
N VAL A 63 -5.75 21.83 9.61
CA VAL A 63 -4.96 21.02 10.55
C VAL A 63 -3.53 21.57 10.71
N TYR A 64 -2.97 22.19 9.68
CA TYR A 64 -1.61 22.72 9.68
C TYR A 64 -1.54 24.26 9.74
N ASP A 65 -2.59 24.92 10.25
CA ASP A 65 -2.65 26.38 10.45
C ASP A 65 -2.34 27.21 9.19
N GLY A 66 -2.68 26.69 8.01
CA GLY A 66 -2.39 27.32 6.73
C GLY A 66 -0.93 27.22 6.26
N ASP A 67 -0.05 26.58 7.03
CA ASP A 67 1.36 26.41 6.69
C ASP A 67 1.61 25.09 5.94
N ILE A 68 1.86 25.20 4.64
CA ILE A 68 2.10 24.06 3.75
C ILE A 68 3.39 23.29 4.10
N ASP A 69 4.39 23.95 4.69
CA ASP A 69 5.67 23.31 5.02
C ASP A 69 5.58 22.47 6.31
N ARG A 70 4.53 22.63 7.11
CA ARG A 70 4.28 21.82 8.33
C ARG A 70 3.62 20.46 8.06
N VAL A 71 3.10 20.24 6.84
CA VAL A 71 2.40 19.00 6.46
C VAL A 71 3.29 17.77 6.71
N ASP A 72 2.81 16.83 7.54
CA ASP A 72 3.49 15.55 7.77
C ASP A 72 3.67 14.77 6.48
N LEU A 73 4.77 14.01 6.39
CA LEU A 73 5.09 13.22 5.21
C LEU A 73 3.94 12.31 4.79
N MET A 74 3.39 11.50 5.71
CA MET A 74 2.29 10.57 5.39
C MET A 74 1.04 11.28 4.88
N VAL A 75 0.68 12.43 5.46
CA VAL A 75 -0.46 13.22 4.97
C VAL A 75 -0.19 13.70 3.56
N GLY A 76 1.00 14.23 3.29
CA GLY A 76 1.38 14.65 1.95
C GLY A 76 1.39 13.49 0.94
N LEU A 77 1.93 12.32 1.30
CA LEU A 77 1.98 11.16 0.42
C LEU A 77 0.60 10.61 0.05
N PHE A 78 -0.37 10.67 0.96
CA PHE A 78 -1.75 10.23 0.69
C PHE A 78 -2.59 11.29 -0.02
N ALA A 79 -2.31 12.57 0.23
CA ALA A 79 -3.02 13.67 -0.40
C ALA A 79 -2.51 13.98 -1.83
N GLU A 80 -1.25 13.68 -2.11
CA GLU A 80 -0.64 13.88 -3.43
C GLU A 80 -1.40 13.11 -4.50
N THR A 81 -1.89 13.86 -5.50
CA THR A 81 -2.65 13.28 -6.61
C THR A 81 -1.72 12.36 -7.42
N PRO A 82 -2.01 11.06 -7.50
CA PRO A 82 -1.14 10.13 -8.21
C PRO A 82 -1.24 10.31 -9.74
N PRO A 83 -0.16 10.04 -10.49
CA PRO A 83 -0.23 9.95 -11.95
C PRO A 83 -1.27 8.92 -12.42
N PRO A 84 -1.85 9.07 -13.63
CA PRO A 84 -2.79 8.08 -14.16
C PRO A 84 -2.21 6.65 -14.15
N GLY A 85 -2.96 5.72 -13.57
CA GLY A 85 -2.57 4.31 -13.47
C GLY A 85 -1.73 3.94 -12.24
N PHE A 86 -1.31 4.91 -11.42
CA PHE A 86 -0.56 4.64 -10.19
C PHE A 86 -1.47 4.36 -9.01
N GLY A 87 -1.03 3.46 -8.12
CA GLY A 87 -1.72 3.17 -6.86
C GLY A 87 -1.33 4.08 -5.69
N PHE A 88 -0.33 4.95 -5.86
CA PHE A 88 0.20 5.84 -4.82
C PHE A 88 0.98 7.02 -5.44
N SER A 89 1.39 7.98 -4.60
CA SER A 89 1.99 9.24 -5.02
C SER A 89 3.35 9.12 -5.74
N ASP A 90 3.64 10.08 -6.61
CA ASP A 90 4.94 10.17 -7.30
C ASP A 90 6.11 10.31 -6.31
N THR A 91 5.92 11.06 -5.21
CA THR A 91 6.94 11.18 -4.16
C THR A 91 7.29 9.83 -3.53
N ALA A 92 6.30 9.00 -3.20
CA ALA A 92 6.54 7.64 -2.71
C ALA A 92 7.16 6.74 -3.80
N PHE A 93 6.76 6.93 -5.06
CA PHE A 93 7.30 6.17 -6.19
C PHE A 93 8.80 6.37 -6.40
N ARG A 94 9.34 7.57 -6.21
CA ARG A 94 10.80 7.79 -6.29
C ARG A 94 11.59 6.95 -5.29
N ILE A 95 11.10 6.85 -4.05
CA ILE A 95 11.70 5.95 -3.06
C ILE A 95 11.54 4.50 -3.50
N PHE A 96 10.36 4.14 -4.01
CA PHE A 96 10.08 2.79 -4.49
C PHE A 96 11.05 2.35 -5.60
N ILE A 97 11.33 3.20 -6.59
CA ILE A 97 12.29 2.89 -7.68
C ILE A 97 13.65 2.50 -7.09
N LEU A 98 14.18 3.35 -6.20
CA LEU A 98 15.48 3.11 -5.58
C LEU A 98 15.47 1.85 -4.72
N MET A 99 14.52 1.76 -3.79
CA MET A 99 14.52 0.72 -2.77
C MET A 99 14.08 -0.63 -3.31
N ALA A 100 13.18 -0.69 -4.31
CA ALA A 100 12.82 -1.94 -4.96
C ALA A 100 14.01 -2.54 -5.72
N SER A 101 14.70 -1.71 -6.50
CA SER A 101 15.91 -2.13 -7.21
C SER A 101 17.01 -2.53 -6.24
N ARG A 102 17.24 -1.74 -5.18
CA ARG A 102 18.25 -2.02 -4.15
C ARG A 102 17.99 -3.34 -3.43
N ARG A 103 16.73 -3.67 -3.11
CA ARG A 103 16.38 -4.95 -2.46
C ARG A 103 16.83 -6.17 -3.26
N LEU A 104 16.79 -6.11 -4.59
CA LEU A 104 17.26 -7.19 -5.46
C LEU A 104 18.77 -7.10 -5.65
N ASN A 105 19.27 -5.93 -6.05
CA ASN A 105 20.67 -5.76 -6.46
C ASN A 105 21.66 -5.85 -5.30
N SER A 106 21.22 -5.64 -4.06
CA SER A 106 22.08 -5.70 -2.87
C SER A 106 21.99 -7.03 -2.12
N ASP A 107 21.19 -7.98 -2.60
CA ASP A 107 21.08 -9.31 -2.00
C ASP A 107 21.84 -10.31 -2.88
N ARG A 108 22.82 -10.99 -2.27
CA ARG A 108 23.59 -12.03 -2.96
C ARG A 108 22.69 -13.12 -3.53
N PHE A 109 21.59 -13.45 -2.86
CA PHE A 109 20.67 -14.51 -3.26
C PHE A 109 19.79 -14.15 -4.47
N PHE A 110 19.74 -12.87 -4.86
CA PHE A 110 19.12 -12.42 -6.11
C PHE A 110 20.15 -12.01 -7.17
N THR A 111 21.45 -12.12 -6.86
CA THR A 111 22.55 -11.72 -7.74
C THR A 111 23.56 -12.86 -7.88
N THR A 112 24.68 -12.82 -7.15
CA THR A 112 25.80 -13.76 -7.30
C THR A 112 25.39 -15.22 -7.03
N ASP A 113 24.59 -15.45 -5.99
CA ASP A 113 24.15 -16.77 -5.52
C ASP A 113 22.83 -17.24 -6.15
N TYR A 114 22.25 -16.49 -7.09
CA TYR A 114 21.05 -16.89 -7.83
C TYR A 114 21.39 -17.90 -8.96
N ARG A 115 21.84 -19.10 -8.57
CA ARG A 115 22.34 -20.15 -9.49
C ARG A 115 22.00 -21.58 -9.01
N PRO A 116 21.98 -22.58 -9.90
CA PRO A 116 21.61 -23.95 -9.55
C PRO A 116 22.50 -24.62 -8.50
N GLU A 117 23.76 -24.22 -8.32
CA GLU A 117 24.63 -24.79 -7.29
C GLU A 117 24.17 -24.43 -5.88
N VAL A 118 23.46 -23.30 -5.73
CA VAL A 118 22.91 -22.83 -4.45
C VAL A 118 21.45 -23.28 -4.30
N TYR A 119 20.65 -23.18 -5.37
CA TYR A 119 19.21 -23.44 -5.34
C TYR A 119 18.81 -24.84 -5.80
N THR A 120 19.74 -25.64 -6.31
CA THR A 120 19.53 -26.85 -7.12
C THR A 120 18.86 -26.56 -8.47
N PRO A 121 19.07 -27.41 -9.50
CA PRO A 121 18.34 -27.29 -10.76
C PRO A 121 16.81 -27.30 -10.56
N ALA A 122 16.32 -28.19 -9.69
CA ALA A 122 14.89 -28.28 -9.37
C ALA A 122 14.35 -27.02 -8.68
N GLY A 123 15.13 -26.39 -7.79
CA GLY A 123 14.71 -25.14 -7.13
C GLY A 123 14.69 -23.96 -8.09
N MET A 124 15.64 -23.87 -9.02
CA MET A 124 15.63 -22.84 -10.07
C MET A 124 14.42 -23.00 -11.00
N GLU A 125 14.12 -24.23 -11.43
CA GLU A 125 12.92 -24.52 -12.20
C GLU A 125 11.65 -24.15 -11.43
N TRP A 126 11.60 -24.44 -10.13
CA TRP A 126 10.49 -24.03 -9.28
C TRP A 126 10.33 -22.51 -9.27
N ILE A 127 11.38 -21.73 -9.06
CA ILE A 127 11.28 -20.26 -9.03
C ILE A 127 10.76 -19.72 -10.38
N ASN A 128 11.31 -20.20 -11.49
CA ASN A 128 10.97 -19.72 -12.83
C ASN A 128 9.52 -20.04 -13.24
N ASN A 129 8.97 -21.14 -12.74
CA ASN A 129 7.64 -21.63 -13.11
C ASN A 129 6.56 -21.31 -12.05
N ASN A 130 6.83 -20.40 -11.12
CA ASN A 130 5.90 -20.01 -10.06
C ASN A 130 5.53 -18.53 -10.06
N GLY A 131 4.26 -18.25 -9.79
CA GLY A 131 3.72 -16.92 -9.52
C GLY A 131 2.60 -16.99 -8.49
N PHE A 132 1.98 -15.85 -8.15
CA PHE A 132 0.99 -15.84 -7.06
C PHE A 132 -0.20 -16.80 -7.30
N ALA A 133 -0.69 -16.89 -8.54
CA ALA A 133 -1.78 -17.82 -8.88
C ALA A 133 -1.38 -19.29 -8.74
N SER A 134 -0.15 -19.67 -9.13
CA SER A 134 0.31 -21.06 -9.01
C SER A 134 0.44 -21.47 -7.54
N VAL A 135 0.92 -20.57 -6.68
CA VAL A 135 1.01 -20.80 -5.24
C VAL A 135 -0.38 -21.03 -4.64
N LEU A 136 -1.33 -20.14 -4.94
CA LEU A 136 -2.71 -20.27 -4.45
C LEU A 136 -3.35 -21.59 -4.86
N LEU A 137 -3.27 -21.96 -6.14
CA LEU A 137 -3.92 -23.17 -6.66
C LEU A 137 -3.22 -24.46 -6.26
N ARG A 138 -1.92 -24.41 -5.93
CA ARG A 138 -1.19 -25.54 -5.36
C ARG A 138 -1.70 -25.90 -3.96
N HIS A 139 -1.92 -24.89 -3.11
CA HIS A 139 -2.31 -25.12 -1.71
C HIS A 139 -3.83 -25.12 -1.49
N PHE A 140 -4.58 -24.43 -2.35
CA PHE A 140 -6.03 -24.29 -2.27
C PHE A 140 -6.67 -24.53 -3.65
N PRO A 141 -6.67 -25.77 -4.15
CA PRO A 141 -7.17 -26.09 -5.49
C PRO A 141 -8.64 -25.69 -5.72
N ASN A 142 -9.44 -25.60 -4.65
CA ASN A 142 -10.84 -25.16 -4.69
C ASN A 142 -11.01 -23.70 -5.15
N LEU A 143 -9.95 -22.88 -5.09
CA LEU A 143 -9.97 -21.48 -5.59
C LEU A 143 -9.95 -21.39 -7.12
N ARG A 144 -9.76 -22.50 -7.85
CA ARG A 144 -9.70 -22.52 -9.32
C ARG A 144 -10.89 -21.85 -9.97
N ARG A 145 -12.08 -21.99 -9.41
CA ARG A 145 -13.30 -21.36 -9.95
C ARG A 145 -13.33 -19.84 -9.74
N ALA A 146 -12.81 -19.37 -8.61
CA ALA A 146 -12.75 -17.93 -8.30
C ALA A 146 -11.67 -17.21 -9.13
N LEU A 147 -10.56 -17.90 -9.40
CA LEU A 147 -9.46 -17.41 -10.23
C LEU A 147 -9.66 -17.63 -11.73
N GLY A 148 -10.75 -18.31 -12.13
CA GLY A 148 -11.07 -18.55 -13.53
C GLY A 148 -11.19 -17.24 -14.32
N GLY A 149 -10.32 -17.06 -15.32
CA GLY A 149 -10.28 -15.86 -16.16
C GLY A 149 -9.58 -14.64 -15.55
N VAL A 150 -9.09 -14.74 -14.30
CA VAL A 150 -8.32 -13.67 -13.65
C VAL A 150 -6.87 -13.70 -14.15
N LYS A 151 -6.49 -12.75 -15.01
CA LYS A 151 -5.12 -12.65 -15.55
C LYS A 151 -4.09 -12.27 -14.49
N ASN A 152 -4.47 -11.41 -13.55
CA ASN A 152 -3.61 -10.96 -12.46
C ASN A 152 -4.28 -11.30 -11.12
N PRO A 153 -3.74 -12.24 -10.33
CA PRO A 153 -4.33 -12.65 -9.06
C PRO A 153 -4.31 -11.56 -7.97
N PHE A 154 -3.62 -10.42 -8.19
CA PHE A 154 -3.72 -9.25 -7.31
C PHE A 154 -4.91 -8.33 -7.64
N ALA A 155 -5.56 -8.51 -8.80
CA ALA A 155 -6.79 -7.80 -9.14
C ALA A 155 -8.00 -8.41 -8.40
N PRO A 156 -9.14 -7.71 -8.31
CA PRO A 156 -10.36 -8.27 -7.74
C PRO A 156 -10.81 -9.57 -8.44
N TRP A 157 -11.23 -10.58 -7.67
CA TRP A 157 -11.64 -11.89 -8.19
C TRP A 157 -13.14 -11.97 -8.45
N SER A 158 -13.52 -12.94 -9.29
CA SER A 158 -14.92 -13.22 -9.60
C SER A 158 -15.61 -13.90 -8.41
N THR A 159 -16.79 -13.41 -8.04
CA THR A 159 -17.65 -14.08 -7.06
C THR A 159 -18.16 -15.40 -7.62
N VAL A 160 -17.93 -16.50 -6.91
CA VAL A 160 -18.41 -17.82 -7.30
C VAL A 160 -19.86 -17.99 -6.80
N ARG A 161 -20.82 -18.19 -7.71
CA ARG A 161 -22.22 -18.49 -7.31
C ARG A 161 -22.27 -19.77 -6.49
N GLY A 162 -22.93 -19.72 -5.32
CA GLY A 162 -23.07 -20.84 -4.39
C GLY A 162 -21.94 -20.98 -3.36
N ALA A 163 -20.96 -20.07 -3.35
CA ALA A 163 -20.06 -19.96 -2.20
C ALA A 163 -20.86 -19.51 -0.98
N VAL A 164 -20.80 -20.28 0.12
CA VAL A 164 -21.34 -19.86 1.40
C VAL A 164 -20.61 -18.58 1.78
N GLU A 165 -21.34 -17.48 1.99
CA GLU A 165 -20.75 -16.25 2.53
C GLU A 165 -20.06 -16.67 3.83
N PRO A 166 -18.72 -16.53 3.96
CA PRO A 166 -18.08 -16.81 5.22
C PRO A 166 -18.79 -15.94 6.27
N ALA A 167 -19.12 -16.53 7.41
CA ALA A 167 -19.71 -15.78 8.52
C ALA A 167 -18.89 -14.51 8.68
N ARG A 168 -19.52 -13.34 8.43
CA ARG A 168 -18.81 -12.08 8.46
C ARG A 168 -18.10 -12.02 9.79
N PRO A 169 -16.76 -11.90 9.82
CA PRO A 169 -16.10 -11.59 11.06
C PRO A 169 -16.82 -10.38 11.65
N ARG A 170 -17.10 -10.36 12.96
CA ARG A 170 -17.65 -9.18 13.65
C ARG A 170 -16.63 -8.01 13.69
N PHE A 171 -15.81 -7.86 12.65
CA PHE A 171 -14.97 -6.71 12.42
C PHE A 171 -15.77 -5.72 11.58
N GLY A 172 -16.11 -4.57 12.18
CA GLY A 172 -17.02 -3.55 11.66
C GLY A 172 -16.48 -2.77 10.46
N TRP A 173 -16.26 -3.45 9.33
CA TRP A 173 -15.85 -2.81 8.08
C TRP A 173 -16.98 -2.82 7.05
N ILE A 174 -17.49 -1.62 6.78
CA ILE A 174 -18.23 -1.17 5.59
C ILE A 174 -19.58 -1.88 5.37
N GLU A 175 -20.63 -1.32 5.97
CA GLU A 175 -21.96 -1.36 5.36
C GLU A 175 -21.88 -0.59 4.03
N ARG A 176 -21.98 -1.29 2.89
CA ARG A 176 -22.28 -0.61 1.63
C ARG A 176 -23.69 -0.03 1.75
N PRO A 177 -23.94 1.26 1.47
CA PRO A 177 -25.30 1.77 1.41
C PRO A 177 -26.05 0.97 0.36
N SER A 178 -27.20 0.42 0.74
CA SER A 178 -28.09 -0.24 -0.21
C SER A 178 -28.40 0.74 -1.34
N ARG A 179 -27.98 0.45 -2.57
CA ARG A 179 -28.54 1.13 -3.74
C ARG A 179 -29.98 0.66 -3.88
N ARG A 180 -30.92 1.41 -3.28
CA ARG A 180 -32.31 1.44 -3.73
C ARG A 180 -32.42 2.55 -4.77
N ARG A 181 -32.55 2.14 -6.02
CA ARG A 181 -33.53 2.68 -6.97
C ARG A 181 -34.15 1.50 -7.69
#